data_AF-A0A522KY04-F1
#
_entry.id   AF-A0A522KY04-F1
#
_cell.length_a   1.000
_cell.length_b   1.000
_cell.length_c   1.000
_cell.angle_alpha   90.00
_cell.angle_beta   90.00
_cell.angle_gamma   90.00
#
_symmetry.space_group_name_H-M   'P 1'
#
loop_
_entity.id
_entity.type
_entity.pdbx_description
1 polymer ?
#
loop_
_entity_poly.entity_id
_entity_poly.type
_entity_poly.pdbx_seq_one_letter_code
_entity_poly.pdbx_strand_id
1 'polypeptide(L)' 'MNARMDANDACDLRFGQVGIACVRVRRVDAAALCDELERRMRAAPQMFARAAVVLDLSHLPALPDD' A
#
# COMPACT_ATOMS: atom_id res chain seq x y z
N MET A 1 -28.05 -0.29 -11.97
CA MET A 1 -28.36 -1.72 -12.25
C MET A 1 -28.12 -2.48 -10.95
N ASN A 2 -29.17 -2.96 -10.30
CA ASN A 2 -29.03 -3.83 -9.13
C ASN A 2 -28.82 -5.24 -9.65
N ALA A 3 -27.56 -5.71 -9.65
CA ALA A 3 -27.28 -7.13 -9.85
C ALA A 3 -27.97 -7.89 -8.72
N ARG A 4 -28.86 -8.80 -9.08
CA ARG A 4 -29.44 -9.77 -8.15
C ARG A 4 -28.29 -10.70 -7.80
N MET A 5 -27.74 -10.56 -6.59
CA MET A 5 -26.66 -11.41 -6.10
C MET A 5 -27.21 -12.83 -6.00
N ASP A 6 -26.78 -13.73 -6.88
CA ASP A 6 -27.12 -15.14 -6.79
C ASP A 6 -26.39 -15.71 -5.57
N ALA A 7 -27.13 -16.35 -4.67
CA ALA A 7 -26.65 -16.87 -3.38
C ALA A 7 -25.63 -18.04 -3.51
N ASN A 8 -25.11 -18.30 -4.72
CA ASN A 8 -24.15 -19.35 -5.03
C ASN A 8 -22.79 -18.80 -5.53
N ASP A 9 -22.62 -17.48 -5.61
CA ASP A 9 -21.34 -16.88 -5.99
C ASP A 9 -20.33 -16.91 -4.83
N ALA A 10 -19.07 -17.20 -5.14
CA ALA A 10 -18.00 -17.31 -4.13
C ALA A 10 -17.50 -15.94 -3.63
N CYS A 11 -17.64 -14.87 -4.42
CA CYS A 11 -17.27 -13.51 -4.03
C CYS A 11 -17.83 -12.44 -4.99
N ASP A 12 -17.90 -11.21 -4.49
CA ASP A 12 -18.10 -10.00 -5.30
C ASP A 12 -16.78 -9.27 -5.55
N LEU A 13 -16.56 -8.83 -6.79
CA LEU A 13 -15.44 -7.97 -7.15
C LEU A 13 -15.95 -6.57 -7.51
N ARG A 14 -15.40 -5.54 -6.86
CA ARG A 14 -15.72 -4.14 -7.14
C ARG A 14 -14.45 -3.32 -7.31
N PHE A 15 -14.50 -2.35 -8.23
CA PHE A 15 -13.45 -1.35 -8.44
C PHE A 15 -13.91 0.00 -7.90
N GLY A 16 -13.04 0.74 -7.20
CA GLY A 16 -13.39 2.03 -6.59
C GLY A 16 -12.18 2.78 -6.03
N GLN A 17 -12.41 4.04 -5.61
CA GLN A 17 -11.36 4.83 -4.97
C GLN A 17 -11.07 4.28 -3.58
N VAL A 18 -9.90 3.68 -3.41
CA VAL A 18 -9.42 3.17 -2.13
C VAL A 18 -8.32 4.10 -1.62
N GLY A 19 -8.47 4.62 -0.40
CA GLY A 19 -7.43 5.43 0.25
C GLY A 19 -6.26 4.54 0.67
N ILE A 20 -5.28 4.37 -0.22
CA ILE A 20 -4.07 3.58 0.02
C ILE A 20 -2.87 4.52 0.07
N ALA A 21 -2.04 4.36 1.10
CA ALA A 21 -0.77 5.06 1.18
C ALA A 21 0.25 4.40 0.24
N CYS A 22 0.92 5.20 -0.59
CA CYS A 22 1.95 4.69 -1.50
C CYS A 22 3.34 5.11 -1.01
N VAL A 23 4.21 4.13 -0.78
CA VAL A 23 5.60 4.32 -0.38
C VAL A 23 6.50 3.94 -1.54
N ARG A 24 7.10 4.94 -2.19
CA ARG A 24 8.10 4.73 -3.24
C ARG A 24 9.49 4.60 -2.66
N VAL A 25 10.08 3.41 -2.78
CA VAL A 25 11.43 3.11 -2.30
C VAL A 25 12.45 3.59 -3.32
N ARG A 26 13.40 4.40 -2.88
CA ARG A 26 14.42 5.03 -3.76
C ARG A 26 15.80 4.40 -3.63
N ARG A 27 16.07 3.70 -2.52
CA ARG A 27 17.35 3.07 -2.20
C ARG A 27 17.11 1.86 -1.31
N VAL A 28 18.00 0.87 -1.42
CA VAL A 28 17.99 -0.35 -0.61
C VAL A 28 18.66 -0.07 0.73
N ASP A 29 17.95 0.64 1.60
CA ASP A 29 18.38 0.96 2.96
C ASP A 29 17.17 0.84 3.90
N ALA A 30 17.07 -0.32 4.56
CA ALA A 30 15.93 -0.65 5.40
C ALA A 30 15.83 0.24 6.64
N ALA A 31 16.98 0.60 7.24
CA ALA A 31 17.01 1.44 8.43
C ALA A 31 16.51 2.86 8.09
N ALA A 32 17.04 3.46 7.02
CA ALA A 32 16.60 4.78 6.58
C ALA A 32 15.12 4.79 6.15
N LEU A 33 14.62 3.70 5.56
CA LEU A 33 13.20 3.56 5.22
C LEU A 33 12.31 3.55 6.47
N CYS A 34 12.67 2.76 7.49
CA CYS A 34 11.95 2.71 8.75
C CYS A 34 11.91 4.08 9.44
N ASP A 35 13.07 4.75 9.56
CA ASP A 35 13.18 6.06 10.20
C ASP A 35 12.28 7.10 9.53
N GLU A 36 12.28 7.15 8.20
CA GLU A 36 11.46 8.09 7.44
C GLU A 36 9.96 7.78 7.54
N LEU A 37 9.58 6.49 7.50
CA LEU A 37 8.19 6.08 7.68
C LEU A 37 7.69 6.44 9.07
N GLU A 38 8.45 6.15 10.12
CA GLU A 38 8.08 6.52 11.48
C GLU A 38 7.92 8.04 11.64
N ARG A 39 8.86 8.82 11.08
CA ARG A 39 8.79 10.28 11.12
C ARG A 39 7.50 10.81 10.46
N ARG A 40 7.12 10.24 9.31
CA ARG A 40 5.87 10.60 8.61
C ARG A 40 4.62 10.15 9.37
N MET A 41 4.64 8.95 9.94
CA MET A 41 3.54 8.44 10.77
C MET A 41 3.33 9.30 12.01
N ARG A 42 4.40 9.71 12.69
CA ARG A 42 4.33 10.63 13.85
C ARG A 42 3.79 12.01 13.49
N ALA A 43 4.10 12.51 12.28
CA ALA A 43 3.63 13.81 11.81
C ALA A 43 2.13 13.83 11.47
N ALA A 44 1.54 12.70 11.07
CA ALA A 44 0.12 12.60 10.69
C ALA A 44 -0.49 11.23 11.08
N PRO A 45 -0.59 10.92 12.39
CA PRO A 45 -1.03 9.61 12.86
C PRO A 45 -2.46 9.26 12.40
N GLN A 46 -3.37 10.23 12.38
CA GLN A 46 -4.75 10.05 11.93
C GLN A 46 -4.86 9.65 10.46
N MET A 47 -3.87 10.01 9.63
CA MET A 47 -3.84 9.66 8.22
C MET A 47 -3.27 8.27 7.97
N PHE A 48 -2.35 7.79 8.83
CA PHE A 48 -1.55 6.59 8.56
C PHE A 48 -1.73 5.42 9.53
N ALA A 49 -2.35 5.62 10.70
CA ALA A 49 -2.37 4.60 11.78
C ALA A 49 -2.88 3.21 11.36
N ARG A 50 -3.75 3.12 10.34
CA ARG A 50 -4.27 1.87 9.78
C ARG A 50 -4.40 1.91 8.27
N ALA A 51 -3.61 2.75 7.60
CA ALA A 51 -3.66 2.87 6.16
C ALA A 51 -3.15 1.56 5.52
N ALA A 52 -3.87 1.06 4.52
CA ALA A 52 -3.29 0.06 3.62
C ALA A 52 -2.11 0.72 2.88
N VAL A 53 -1.01 -0.01 2.73
CA VAL A 53 0.22 0.51 2.12
C VAL A 53 0.59 -0.34 0.91
N VAL A 54 0.97 0.34 -0.18
CA VAL A 54 1.68 -0.24 -1.30
C VAL A 54 3.14 0.21 -1.24
N LEU A 55 4.06 -0.75 -1.23
CA LEU A 55 5.49 -0.51 -1.39
C LEU A 55 5.84 -0.59 -2.88
N ASP A 56 6.12 0.56 -3.47
CA ASP A 56 6.54 0.71 -4.87
C ASP A 56 8.07 0.59 -4.96
N LEU A 57 8.53 -0.57 -5.46
CA LEU A 57 9.93 -0.91 -5.68
C LEU A 57 10.42 -0.62 -7.11
N SER A 58 9.55 -0.10 -7.99
CA SER A 58 9.85 0.08 -9.42
C SER A 58 11.03 1.01 -9.73
N HIS A 59 11.44 1.82 -8.74
CA HIS A 59 12.56 2.75 -8.85
C HIS A 59 13.91 2.18 -8.41
N LEU A 60 13.94 0.93 -7.92
CA LEU A 60 15.20 0.29 -7.59
C LEU A 60 15.96 -0.07 -8.88
N PRO A 61 17.28 0.21 -8.94
CA PRO A 61 18.05 0.07 -10.16
C PRO A 61 18.34 -1.39 -10.54
N ALA A 62 18.22 -2.31 -9.60
CA ALA A 62 18.52 -3.72 -9.78
C ALA A 62 17.52 -4.57 -8.99
N LEU A 63 17.27 -5.76 -9.53
CA LEU A 63 16.60 -6.83 -8.81
C LEU A 63 17.58 -7.46 -7.80
N PRO A 64 17.08 -8.10 -6.73
CA PRO A 64 17.94 -8.89 -5.85
C PRO A 64 18.59 -10.04 -6.62
N ASP A 65 19.81 -10.40 -6.21
CA ASP A 65 20.47 -11.62 -6.68
C ASP A 65 19.73 -12.85 -6.13
N ASP A 66 19.70 -13.96 -6.90
CA ASP A 66 19.06 -15.23 -6.54
C ASP A 66 19.70 -15.92 -5.32
#